data_AF-A0A453AAT4-F1
#
_entry.id   AF-A0A453AAT4-F1
#
_cell.length_a   1.000
_cell.length_b   1.000
_cell.length_c   1.000
_cell.angle_alpha   90.00
_cell.angle_beta   90.00
_cell.angle_gamma   90.00
#
_symmetry.space_group_name_H-M   'P 1'
#
loop_
_entity.id
_entity.type
_entity.pdbx_description
1 polymer ?
#
loop_
_entity_poly.entity_id
_entity_poly.type
_entity_poly.pdbx_seq_one_letter_code
_entity_poly.pdbx_strand_id
1 'polypeptide(L)'
;QDTGVTMPGADIVTQNDLLIVGPGVLGRLVAEKWLKEHPGCKVFGQTASTDHHSELTDIGIIPSLKGSTISQKAPYVIFCAPPSRSDDYPGDLRVAASNWNGEGSFLFTSSTALYDCSDNRLCNE
;
A
#
# COMPACT_ATOMS: atom_id res chain seq x y z
N GLN A 1 37.48 8.60 26.01
CA GLN A 1 36.24 7.91 26.43
C GLN A 1 35.18 8.23 25.40
N ASP A 2 34.40 7.22 25.07
CA ASP A 2 33.59 7.01 23.86
C ASP A 2 32.79 8.20 23.32
N THR A 3 32.99 8.46 22.03
CA THR A 3 32.06 9.15 21.13
C THR A 3 30.84 8.25 20.91
N GLY A 4 29.72 8.56 21.58
CA GLY A 4 28.44 7.93 21.33
C GLY A 4 27.97 8.22 19.90
N VAL A 5 28.15 7.24 19.02
CA VAL A 5 27.55 7.21 17.69
C VAL A 5 26.03 7.13 17.86
N THR A 6 25.34 8.21 17.52
CA THR A 6 23.89 8.21 17.32
C THR A 6 23.57 7.23 16.20
N MET A 7 23.00 6.07 16.57
CA MET A 7 22.44 5.13 15.60
C MET A 7 21.29 5.82 14.84
N PRO A 8 21.15 5.62 13.51
CA PRO A 8 19.99 6.12 12.80
C PRO A 8 18.76 5.45 13.39
N GLY A 9 17.77 6.27 13.78
CA GLY A 9 16.55 5.81 14.42
C GLY A 9 15.96 4.65 13.63
N ALA A 10 15.68 3.54 14.32
CA ALA A 10 14.80 2.52 13.79
C ALA A 10 13.58 3.24 13.18
N ASP A 11 13.16 2.86 11.97
CA ASP A 11 11.95 3.41 11.36
C ASP A 11 10.78 3.16 12.31
N ILE A 12 10.49 4.11 13.20
CA ILE A 12 9.36 4.04 14.12
C ILE A 12 8.12 4.24 13.25
N VAL A 13 7.29 3.21 13.12
CA VAL A 13 5.96 3.34 12.55
C VAL A 13 5.18 4.36 13.38
N THR A 14 4.75 5.43 12.72
CA THR A 14 3.93 6.45 13.38
C THR A 14 2.48 5.98 13.43
N GLN A 15 1.67 6.60 14.30
CA GLN A 15 0.24 6.26 14.45
C GLN A 15 -0.56 6.38 13.14
N ASN A 16 -0.05 7.11 12.14
CA ASN A 16 -0.75 7.39 10.89
C ASN A 16 -0.02 6.86 9.65
N ASP A 17 0.96 5.96 9.83
CA ASP A 17 1.63 5.38 8.66
C ASP A 17 0.65 4.54 7.83
N LEU A 18 0.77 4.67 6.51
CA LEU A 18 -0.16 4.10 5.55
C LEU A 18 0.59 3.22 4.56
N LEU A 19 0.11 1.99 4.37
CA LEU A 19 0.51 1.13 3.26
C LEU A 19 -0.56 1.15 2.17
N ILE A 20 -0.14 1.39 0.93
CA ILE A 20 -0.99 1.32 -0.26
C ILE A 20 -0.47 0.20 -1.16
N VAL A 21 -1.28 -0.85 -1.32
CA VAL A 21 -1.00 -1.95 -2.26
C VAL A 21 -1.64 -1.63 -3.60
N GLY A 22 -0.81 -1.46 -4.62
CA GLY A 22 -1.21 -0.99 -5.94
C GLY A 22 -1.47 0.53 -6.00
N PRO A 23 -0.47 1.40 -5.77
CA PRO A 23 -0.63 2.85 -5.79
C PRO A 23 -0.75 3.41 -7.23
N GLY A 24 -1.79 2.99 -7.95
CA GLY A 24 -2.21 3.58 -9.22
C GLY A 24 -2.92 4.93 -9.00
N VAL A 25 -3.85 5.30 -9.88
CA VAL A 25 -4.54 6.60 -9.81
C VAL A 25 -5.19 6.84 -8.44
N LEU A 26 -5.98 5.89 -7.94
CA LEU A 26 -6.64 6.02 -6.63
C LEU A 26 -5.63 6.12 -5.49
N GLY A 27 -4.64 5.24 -5.46
CA GLY A 27 -3.64 5.21 -4.40
C GLY A 27 -2.82 6.49 -4.31
N ARG A 28 -2.45 7.09 -5.45
CA ARG A 28 -1.74 8.39 -5.49
C ARG A 28 -2.61 9.52 -4.91
N LEU A 29 -3.88 9.58 -5.29
CA LEU A 29 -4.82 10.58 -4.76
C LEU A 29 -5.01 10.45 -3.24
N VAL A 30 -5.07 9.21 -2.74
CA VAL A 30 -5.14 8.97 -1.30
C VAL A 30 -3.85 9.43 -0.61
N ALA A 31 -2.68 9.04 -1.13
CA ALA A 31 -1.40 9.43 -0.55
C ALA A 31 -1.24 10.95 -0.44
N GLU A 32 -1.57 11.70 -1.50
CA GLU A 32 -1.48 13.15 -1.51
C GLU A 32 -2.37 13.82 -0.46
N LYS A 33 -3.57 13.28 -0.22
CA LYS A 33 -4.47 13.79 0.83
C LYS A 33 -3.98 13.38 2.22
N TRP A 34 -3.56 12.12 2.36
CA TRP A 34 -3.11 11.56 3.63
C TRP A 34 -1.89 12.30 4.18
N LEU A 35 -0.89 12.58 3.33
CA LEU A 35 0.31 13.33 3.70
C LEU A 35 0.00 14.78 4.13
N LYS A 36 -1.07 15.39 3.59
CA LYS A 36 -1.54 16.73 3.99
C LYS A 36 -2.26 16.71 5.33
N GLU A 37 -3.09 15.70 5.57
CA GLU A 37 -3.90 15.55 6.79
C GLU A 37 -3.08 15.03 7.98
N HIS A 38 -2.03 14.25 7.71
CA HIS A 38 -1.16 13.64 8.72
C HIS A 38 0.32 14.00 8.51
N PRO A 39 0.74 15.24 8.83
CA PRO A 39 2.13 15.65 8.70
C PRO A 39 3.08 14.73 9.48
N GLY A 40 4.18 14.31 8.84
CA GLY A 40 5.20 13.47 9.46
C GLY A 40 4.90 11.96 9.42
N CYS A 41 3.75 11.53 8.90
CA CYS A 41 3.52 10.12 8.61
C CYS A 41 4.35 9.64 7.40
N LYS A 42 4.51 8.33 7.29
CA LYS A 42 5.08 7.68 6.11
C LYS A 42 3.99 7.00 5.30
N VAL A 43 4.05 7.19 3.99
CA VAL A 43 3.19 6.46 3.03
C VAL A 43 4.05 5.49 2.24
N PHE A 44 3.79 4.20 2.36
CA PHE A 44 4.46 3.13 1.63
C PHE A 44 3.61 2.69 0.45
N GLY A 45 4.24 2.46 -0.70
CA GLY A 45 3.56 1.99 -1.91
C GLY A 45 4.11 0.64 -2.35
N GLN A 46 3.29 -0.42 -2.34
CA GLN A 46 3.67 -1.72 -2.90
C GLN A 46 3.22 -1.85 -4.35
N THR A 47 4.15 -2.10 -5.26
CA THR A 47 3.91 -2.19 -6.70
C THR A 47 4.27 -3.57 -7.26
N ALA A 48 3.70 -3.94 -8.40
CA ALA A 48 4.08 -5.15 -9.14
C ALA A 48 5.38 -4.98 -9.95
N SER A 49 5.72 -3.74 -10.34
CA SER A 49 6.93 -3.38 -11.09
C SER A 49 7.55 -2.07 -10.59
N THR A 50 8.75 -1.73 -11.05
CA THR A 50 9.46 -0.50 -10.68
C THR A 50 9.13 0.70 -11.60
N ASP A 51 8.29 0.52 -12.62
CA ASP A 51 8.12 1.46 -13.73
C ASP A 51 7.72 2.88 -13.30
N HIS A 52 6.98 2.99 -12.19
CA HIS A 52 6.48 4.27 -11.68
C HIS A 52 7.10 4.68 -10.34
N HIS A 53 8.20 4.05 -9.90
CA HIS A 53 8.79 4.34 -8.59
C HIS A 53 9.28 5.79 -8.46
N SER A 54 9.82 6.38 -9.53
CA SER A 54 10.23 7.80 -9.52
C SER A 54 9.02 8.72 -9.28
N GLU A 55 7.95 8.55 -10.06
CA GLU A 55 6.71 9.32 -9.91
C GLU A 55 6.10 9.19 -8.51
N LEU A 56 6.14 7.99 -7.93
CA LEU A 56 5.65 7.74 -6.58
C LEU A 56 6.52 8.45 -5.53
N THR A 57 7.84 8.41 -5.70
CA THR A 57 8.78 9.09 -4.82
C THR A 57 8.60 10.60 -4.86
N ASP A 58 8.38 11.17 -6.05
CA ASP A 58 8.20 12.61 -6.25
C ASP A 58 6.99 13.17 -5.48
N ILE A 59 5.96 12.35 -5.25
CA ILE A 59 4.76 12.74 -4.47
C ILE A 59 4.83 12.30 -3.00
N GLY A 60 5.99 11.81 -2.53
CA GLY A 60 6.22 11.46 -1.13
C GLY A 60 5.80 10.04 -0.73
N ILE A 61 5.51 9.17 -1.70
CA ILE A 61 5.31 7.74 -1.44
C ILE A 61 6.69 7.05 -1.42
N ILE A 62 6.89 6.12 -0.48
CA ILE A 62 8.07 5.26 -0.40
C ILE A 62 7.77 3.94 -1.15
N PRO A 63 8.18 3.79 -2.41
CA PRO A 63 7.82 2.63 -3.21
C PRO A 63 8.64 1.39 -2.84
N SER A 64 8.04 0.21 -2.98
CA SER A 64 8.68 -1.09 -2.86
C SER A 64 7.98 -2.10 -3.76
N LEU A 65 8.69 -3.16 -4.16
CA LEU A 65 8.06 -4.27 -4.88
C LEU A 65 7.21 -5.11 -3.95
N LYS A 66 6.14 -5.72 -4.48
CA LYS A 66 5.36 -6.71 -3.73
C LYS A 66 6.26 -7.84 -3.25
N GLY A 67 6.06 -8.28 -2.01
CA GLY A 67 6.91 -9.28 -1.37
C GLY A 67 8.17 -8.73 -0.69
N SER A 68 8.48 -7.43 -0.82
CA SER A 68 9.47 -6.78 0.03
C SER A 68 9.04 -6.85 1.49
N THR A 69 9.96 -7.22 2.37
CA THR A 69 9.73 -7.24 3.81
C THR A 69 9.55 -5.81 4.31
N ILE A 70 8.36 -5.48 4.81
CA ILE A 70 8.17 -4.27 5.59
C ILE A 70 8.56 -4.60 7.03
N SER A 71 9.60 -3.95 7.55
CA SER A 71 10.14 -4.23 8.89
C SER A 71 9.12 -4.05 10.01
N GLN A 72 8.08 -3.24 9.79
CA GLN A 72 7.02 -2.97 10.76
C GLN A 72 5.65 -2.90 10.06
N LYS A 73 4.63 -3.48 10.71
CA LYS A 73 3.26 -3.47 10.20
C LYS A 73 2.63 -2.08 10.31
N ALA A 74 1.87 -1.67 9.30
CA ALA A 74 1.21 -0.37 9.27
C ALA A 74 -0.17 -0.41 9.98
N PRO A 75 -0.58 0.68 10.65
CA PRO A 75 -1.94 0.82 11.20
C PRO A 75 -3.01 1.01 10.12
N TYR A 76 -2.64 1.61 8.98
CA TYR A 76 -3.56 1.77 7.86
C TYR A 76 -3.04 1.04 6.64
N VAL A 77 -3.91 0.22 6.04
CA VAL A 77 -3.60 -0.50 4.80
C VAL A 77 -4.73 -0.29 3.82
N ILE A 78 -4.41 0.12 2.60
CA ILE A 78 -5.35 0.19 1.48
C ILE A 78 -4.89 -0.77 0.40
N PHE A 79 -5.76 -1.69 0.03
CA PHE A 79 -5.58 -2.56 -1.12
C PHE A 79 -6.42 -2.04 -2.28
N CYS A 80 -5.74 -1.50 -3.30
CA CYS A 80 -6.36 -0.96 -4.51
C CYS A 80 -5.63 -1.43 -5.78
N ALA A 81 -4.94 -2.57 -5.71
CA ALA A 81 -4.33 -3.21 -6.86
C ALA A 81 -5.41 -3.87 -7.76
N PRO A 82 -5.31 -3.74 -9.09
CA PRO A 82 -6.22 -4.42 -10.00
C PRO A 82 -5.94 -5.93 -10.04
N PRO A 83 -6.97 -6.78 -10.20
CA PRO A 83 -6.80 -8.24 -10.28
C PRO A 83 -6.00 -8.69 -11.51
N SER A 84 -6.08 -7.96 -12.62
CA SER A 84 -5.46 -8.29 -13.91
C SER A 84 -3.92 -8.37 -13.90
N ARG A 85 -3.26 -7.98 -12.81
CA ARG A 85 -1.80 -7.98 -12.65
C ARG A 85 -1.33 -9.04 -11.65
N SER A 86 -2.17 -10.02 -11.30
CA SER A 86 -1.84 -11.06 -10.33
C SER A 86 -2.42 -12.42 -10.69
N ASP A 87 -1.56 -13.45 -10.64
CA ASP A 87 -1.98 -14.86 -10.78
C ASP A 87 -2.61 -15.42 -9.48
N ASP A 88 -2.31 -14.84 -8.31
CA ASP A 88 -2.90 -15.18 -7.01
C ASP A 88 -3.37 -13.89 -6.31
N TYR A 89 -4.40 -13.26 -6.87
CA TYR A 89 -5.01 -12.06 -6.30
C TYR A 89 -5.49 -12.25 -4.85
N PRO A 90 -6.15 -13.38 -4.48
CA PRO A 90 -6.45 -13.66 -3.08
C PRO A 90 -5.19 -13.76 -2.19
N GLY A 91 -4.08 -14.25 -2.72
CA GLY A 91 -2.78 -14.30 -2.05
C GLY A 91 -2.19 -12.93 -1.82
N ASP A 92 -2.19 -12.08 -2.83
CA ASP A 92 -1.76 -10.68 -2.70
C ASP A 92 -2.59 -9.96 -1.61
N LEU A 93 -3.90 -10.21 -1.53
CA LEU A 93 -4.76 -9.66 -0.48
C LEU A 93 -4.40 -10.19 0.92
N ARG A 94 -4.12 -11.50 1.05
CA ARG A 94 -3.64 -12.10 2.31
C ARG A 94 -2.31 -11.49 2.76
N VAL A 95 -1.38 -11.28 1.83
CA VAL A 95 -0.09 -10.64 2.11
C VAL A 95 -0.31 -9.20 2.57
N ALA A 96 -1.16 -8.43 1.89
CA ALA A 96 -1.51 -7.08 2.32
C ALA A 96 -2.11 -7.05 3.72
N ALA A 97 -3.05 -7.95 4.03
CA ALA A 97 -3.63 -8.08 5.36
C ALA A 97 -2.59 -8.46 6.42
N SER A 98 -1.57 -9.25 6.06
CA SER A 98 -0.49 -9.60 7.00
C SER A 98 0.39 -8.41 7.39
N ASN A 99 0.46 -7.37 6.55
CA ASN A 99 1.18 -6.12 6.80
C ASN A 99 0.38 -5.14 7.68
N TRP A 100 -0.88 -5.46 8.01
CA TRP A 100 -1.70 -4.67 8.92
C TRP A 100 -1.44 -5.07 10.38
N ASN A 101 -1.24 -4.08 11.26
CA ASN A 101 -0.91 -4.34 12.67
C ASN A 101 -2.13 -4.69 13.54
N GLY A 102 -3.35 -4.54 13.02
CA GLY A 102 -4.61 -4.81 13.73
C GLY A 102 -5.24 -3.58 14.41
N GLU A 103 -4.56 -2.43 14.40
CA GLU A 103 -5.10 -1.13 14.80
C GLU A 103 -5.53 -0.31 13.57
N GLY A 104 -6.23 0.81 13.73
CA GLY A 104 -6.59 1.63 12.56
C GLY A 104 -7.57 0.91 11.62
N SER A 105 -7.23 0.75 10.34
CA SER A 105 -8.12 0.14 9.35
C SER A 105 -7.40 -0.53 8.19
N PHE A 106 -7.95 -1.68 7.78
CA PHE A 106 -7.67 -2.30 6.49
C PHE A 106 -8.83 -2.01 5.53
N LEU A 107 -8.56 -1.35 4.42
CA LEU A 107 -9.53 -1.00 3.40
C LEU A 107 -9.20 -1.75 2.10
N PHE A 108 -10.18 -2.49 1.57
CA PHE A 108 -10.10 -3.09 0.25
C PHE A 108 -11.06 -2.36 -0.68
N THR A 109 -10.53 -1.75 -1.74
CA THR A 109 -11.35 -1.11 -2.78
C THR A 109 -11.37 -2.00 -4.01
N SER A 110 -12.45 -2.76 -4.19
CA SER A 110 -12.64 -3.58 -5.38
C SER A 110 -12.80 -2.69 -6.61
N SER A 111 -12.07 -2.98 -7.68
CA SER A 111 -12.43 -2.53 -9.02
C SER A 111 -13.39 -3.56 -9.62
N THR A 112 -14.69 -3.47 -9.37
CA THR A 112 -15.63 -4.19 -10.23
C THR A 112 -15.62 -3.47 -11.57
N ALA A 113 -15.18 -4.12 -12.66
CA ALA A 113 -15.59 -3.63 -13.96
C ALA A 113 -17.13 -3.79 -14.05
N LEU A 114 -17.83 -2.83 -14.66
CA LEU A 114 -19.25 -2.99 -14.98
C LEU A 114 -19.35 -4.06 -16.07
N TYR A 115 -19.62 -5.30 -15.68
CA TYR A 115 -19.96 -6.35 -16.62
C TYR A 115 -21.46 -6.29 -16.90
N ASP A 116 -21.83 -6.14 -18.17
CA ASP A 116 -23.19 -6.40 -18.64
C ASP A 116 -23.43 -7.92 -18.64
N CYS A 117 -23.61 -8.48 -17.45
CA CYS A 117 -24.01 -9.87 -17.26
C CYS A 117 -25.53 -9.90 -17.06
N SER A 118 -26.29 -10.04 -18.15
CA SER A 118 -27.75 -10.14 -18.13
C SER A 118 -28.28 -11.53 -17.72
N ASP A 119 -27.39 -12.51 -17.50
CA ASP A 119 -27.74 -13.92 -17.27
C ASP A 119 -27.34 -14.47 -15.88
N ASN A 120 -26.90 -13.61 -14.94
CA ASN A 120 -26.51 -13.98 -13.57
C ASN A 120 -25.48 -15.12 -13.47
N ARG A 121 -24.68 -15.34 -14.52
CA ARG A 121 -23.63 -16.37 -14.49
C ARG A 121 -22.37 -15.86 -13.79
N LEU A 122 -21.45 -16.80 -13.53
CA LEU A 122 -20.12 -16.51 -13.03
C LEU A 122 -19.41 -15.60 -14.04
N CYS A 123 -19.29 -14.30 -13.73
CA CYS A 123 -18.53 -13.37 -14.54
C CYS A 123 -17.08 -13.47 -14.06
N ASN A 124 -16.23 -14.07 -14.90
CA ASN A 124 -14.79 -14.01 -14.68
C ASN A 124 -14.34 -12.58 -15.00
N GLU A 125 -13.79 -11.89 -14.00
CA GLU A 125 -13.17 -10.58 -14.19
C GLU A 125 -12.00 -10.62 -15.18
#